data_AF-A0A7C1BCM8-F1
#
_entry.id   AF-A0A7C1BCM8-F1
#
_cell.length_a   1.000
_cell.length_b   1.000
_cell.length_c   1.000
_cell.angle_alpha   90.00
_cell.angle_beta   90.00
_cell.angle_gamma   90.00
#
_symmetry.space_group_name_H-M   'P 1'
#
loop_
_entity.id
_entity.type
_entity.pdbx_description
1 polymer ?
#
loop_
_entity_poly.entity_id
_entity_poly.type
_entity_poly.pdbx_seq_one_letter_code
_entity_poly.pdbx_strand_id
1 'polypeptide(L)'
;MDVKELIDALDEVLRLKRVPRSGWLYYGVQPAESVADHSFGVAFLTLVLAELLKRDGAEIDEARALKIALLHEIGEAKIGDLHLESRDYIG
;
A
#
# COMPACT_ATOMS: atom_id res chain seq x y z
N MET A 1 -12.85 8.82 18.96
CA MET A 1 -12.60 9.57 17.72
C MET A 1 -13.88 10.30 17.39
N ASP A 2 -13.85 11.63 17.34
CA ASP A 2 -15.01 12.40 16.88
C ASP A 2 -15.11 12.37 15.34
N VAL A 3 -16.18 12.94 14.78
CA VAL A 3 -16.41 12.95 13.32
C VAL A 3 -15.32 13.73 12.59
N LYS A 4 -14.79 14.79 13.21
CA LYS A 4 -13.75 15.61 12.60
C LYS A 4 -12.44 14.83 12.53
N GLU A 5 -12.04 14.18 13.62
CA GLU A 5 -10.85 13.32 13.66
C GLU A 5 -10.94 12.18 12.65
N LEU A 6 -12.14 11.61 12.43
CA LEU A 6 -12.37 10.61 11.39
C LEU A 6 -12.14 11.16 9.98
N ILE A 7 -12.70 12.35 9.69
CA ILE A 7 -12.54 13.00 8.38
C ILE A 7 -11.07 13.32 8.14
N ASP A 8 -10.38 13.88 9.13
CA ASP A 8 -8.95 14.21 9.04
C ASP A 8 -8.12 12.95 8.73
N ALA A 9 -8.41 11.82 9.40
CA ALA A 9 -7.74 10.55 9.15
C ALA A 9 -8.03 9.98 7.74
N LEU A 10 -9.29 10.06 7.29
CA LEU A 10 -9.67 9.61 5.95
C LEU A 10 -9.03 10.47 4.86
N ASP A 11 -9.02 11.79 5.01
CA ASP A 11 -8.39 12.71 4.09
C ASP A 11 -6.89 12.45 3.97
N GLU A 12 -6.23 12.09 5.07
CA GLU A 12 -4.83 11.69 5.06
C GLU A 12 -4.61 10.43 4.23
N VAL A 13 -5.34 9.34 4.51
CA VAL A 13 -5.21 8.07 3.76
C VAL A 13 -5.57 8.25 2.28
N LEU A 14 -6.57 9.05 1.97
CA LEU A 14 -6.99 9.31 0.59
C LEU A 14 -5.94 10.07 -0.23
N ARG A 15 -4.91 10.66 0.39
CA ARG A 15 -3.76 11.21 -0.34
C ARG A 15 -3.03 10.16 -1.15
N LEU A 16 -3.04 8.89 -0.74
CA LEU A 16 -2.37 7.79 -1.45
C LEU A 16 -2.85 7.63 -2.89
N LYS A 17 -4.09 8.06 -3.22
CA LYS A 17 -4.61 8.09 -4.60
C LYS A 17 -3.88 9.08 -5.52
N ARG A 18 -3.07 9.96 -4.94
CA ARG A 18 -2.29 11.00 -5.65
C ARG A 18 -0.78 10.86 -5.42
N VAL A 19 -0.35 9.89 -4.61
CA VAL A 19 1.07 9.58 -4.43
C VAL A 19 1.44 8.58 -5.53
N PRO A 20 2.27 8.94 -6.51
CA PRO A 20 2.73 7.99 -7.52
C PRO A 20 3.74 7.03 -6.91
N ARG A 21 3.76 5.79 -7.39
CA ARG A 21 4.87 4.86 -7.15
C ARG A 21 6.12 5.39 -7.87
N SER A 22 6.99 6.04 -7.10
CA SER A 22 8.13 6.84 -7.52
C SER A 22 9.17 6.05 -8.30
N GLY A 23 9.29 4.75 -8.07
CA GLY A 23 10.18 3.88 -8.84
C GLY A 23 9.86 3.90 -10.34
N TRP A 24 8.57 3.86 -10.71
CA TRP A 24 8.16 3.98 -12.12
C TRP A 24 8.62 5.30 -12.73
N LEU A 25 8.42 6.41 -12.00
CA LEU A 25 8.81 7.74 -12.46
C LEU A 25 10.33 7.88 -12.58
N TYR A 26 11.09 7.35 -11.62
CA TYR A 26 12.55 7.34 -11.63
C TYR A 26 13.11 6.66 -12.88
N TYR A 27 12.50 5.54 -13.29
CA TYR A 27 12.85 4.81 -14.50
C TYR A 27 12.13 5.32 -15.77
N GLY A 28 11.46 6.47 -15.72
CA GLY A 28 10.87 7.14 -16.89
C GLY A 28 9.54 6.55 -17.38
N VAL A 29 8.88 5.70 -16.60
CA VAL A 29 7.57 5.10 -16.94
C VAL A 29 6.44 6.06 -16.56
N GLN A 30 5.63 6.45 -17.53
CA GLN A 30 4.48 7.34 -17.33
C GLN A 30 3.26 6.88 -18.15
N PRO A 31 2.03 6.94 -17.57
CA PRO A 31 1.75 7.31 -16.18
C PRO A 31 2.14 6.18 -15.19
N ALA A 32 2.63 6.56 -14.01
CA ALA A 32 2.84 5.63 -12.90
C ALA A 32 1.52 5.32 -12.19
N GLU A 33 1.37 4.10 -11.66
CA GLU A 33 0.29 3.80 -10.73
C GLU A 33 0.41 4.64 -9.44
N SER A 34 -0.70 4.87 -8.75
CA SER A 34 -0.66 5.44 -7.41
C SER A 34 -0.38 4.37 -6.35
N VAL A 35 0.08 4.78 -5.16
CA VAL A 35 0.24 3.88 -4.00
C VAL A 35 -1.09 3.21 -3.63
N ALA A 36 -2.22 3.91 -3.83
CA ALA A 36 -3.54 3.30 -3.63
C ALA A 36 -3.85 2.19 -4.65
N ASP A 37 -3.47 2.37 -5.93
CA ASP A 37 -3.62 1.33 -6.96
C ASP A 37 -2.76 0.10 -6.62
N HIS A 38 -1.52 0.35 -6.20
CA HIS A 38 -0.60 -0.69 -5.74
C HIS A 38 -1.17 -1.47 -4.55
N SER A 39 -1.61 -0.76 -3.51
CA SER A 39 -2.21 -1.34 -2.30
C SER A 39 -3.45 -2.19 -2.61
N PHE A 40 -4.29 -1.77 -3.57
CA PHE A 40 -5.41 -2.58 -4.04
C PHE A 40 -4.92 -3.88 -4.71
N GLY A 41 -3.92 -3.78 -5.59
CA GLY A 41 -3.30 -4.94 -6.24
C GLY A 41 -2.71 -5.92 -5.23
N VAL A 42 -1.99 -5.43 -4.22
CA VAL A 42 -1.42 -6.25 -3.13
C VAL A 42 -2.51 -6.90 -2.30
N ALA A 43 -3.59 -6.19 -1.95
CA ALA A 43 -4.72 -6.77 -1.21
C ALA A 43 -5.43 -7.88 -2.01
N PHE A 44 -5.66 -7.66 -3.31
CA PHE A 44 -6.26 -8.68 -4.17
C PHE A 44 -5.35 -9.90 -4.33
N LEU A 45 -4.04 -9.68 -4.55
CA LEU A 45 -3.06 -10.77 -4.60
C LEU A 45 -3.01 -11.54 -3.28
N THR A 46 -3.07 -10.84 -2.14
CA THR A 46 -3.10 -11.45 -0.80
C THR A 46 -4.30 -12.36 -0.63
N LEU A 47 -5.48 -11.94 -1.11
CA LEU A 47 -6.69 -12.78 -1.09
C LEU A 47 -6.49 -14.08 -1.86
N VAL A 48 -5.97 -14.00 -3.09
CA VAL A 48 -5.75 -15.16 -3.95
C VAL A 48 -4.67 -16.09 -3.37
N LEU A 49 -3.56 -15.54 -2.89
CA LEU A 49 -2.47 -16.31 -2.31
C LEU A 49 -2.86 -16.99 -1.00
N ALA A 50 -3.63 -16.31 -0.15
CA ALA A 50 -4.12 -16.90 1.10
C ALA A 50 -4.96 -18.16 0.83
N GLU A 51 -5.85 -18.11 -0.18
CA GLU A 51 -6.65 -19.27 -0.58
C GLU A 51 -5.77 -20.41 -1.11
N LEU A 52 -4.80 -20.12 -1.98
CA LEU A 52 -3.91 -21.15 -2.53
C LEU A 52 -3.06 -21.82 -1.44
N LEU A 53 -2.47 -21.02 -0.53
CA LEU A 53 -1.63 -21.55 0.54
C LEU A 53 -2.43 -22.36 1.56
N LYS A 54 -3.68 -21.96 1.87
CA LYS A 54 -4.57 -22.77 2.72
C LYS A 54 -4.87 -24.13 2.11
N ARG A 55 -5.03 -24.22 0.78
CA ARG A 55 -5.22 -25.50 0.07
C ARG A 55 -4.00 -26.41 0.19
N ASP A 56 -2.81 -25.83 0.25
CA ASP A 56 -1.54 -26.54 0.46
C ASP A 56 -1.24 -26.84 1.94
N GLY A 57 -2.20 -26.57 2.84
CA GLY A 57 -2.11 -26.88 4.26
C GLY A 57 -1.47 -25.80 5.13
N ALA A 58 -1.22 -24.60 4.61
CA ALA A 58 -0.73 -23.49 5.40
C ALA A 58 -1.82 -22.91 6.31
N GLU A 59 -1.49 -22.64 7.57
CA GLU A 59 -2.37 -21.93 8.49
C GLU A 59 -2.17 -20.41 8.34
N ILE A 60 -3.11 -19.74 7.65
CA ILE A 60 -3.07 -18.29 7.40
C ILE A 60 -4.32 -17.61 7.96
N ASP A 61 -4.11 -16.61 8.82
CA ASP A 61 -5.13 -15.63 9.18
C ASP A 61 -5.28 -14.62 8.03
N GLU A 62 -6.18 -14.94 7.10
CA GLU A 62 -6.46 -14.13 5.91
C GLU A 62 -6.97 -12.73 6.27
N ALA A 63 -7.80 -12.60 7.30
CA ALA A 63 -8.33 -11.30 7.72
C ALA A 63 -7.20 -10.39 8.22
N ARG A 64 -6.23 -10.96 8.96
CA ARG A 64 -5.02 -10.24 9.36
C ARG A 64 -4.13 -9.91 8.16
N ALA A 65 -3.92 -10.85 7.24
CA ALA A 65 -3.09 -10.63 6.06
C ALA A 65 -3.65 -9.49 5.18
N LEU A 66 -4.97 -9.46 4.95
CA LEU A 66 -5.64 -8.39 4.21
C LEU A 66 -5.53 -7.03 4.91
N LYS A 67 -5.64 -6.99 6.24
CA LYS A 67 -5.41 -5.75 7.01
C LYS A 67 -3.98 -5.24 6.85
N ILE A 68 -2.99 -6.14 6.86
CA ILE A 68 -1.59 -5.76 6.63
C ILE A 68 -1.45 -5.21 5.21
N ALA A 69 -1.93 -5.92 4.19
CA ALA A 69 -1.85 -5.49 2.80
C ALA A 69 -2.46 -4.09 2.57
N LEU A 70 -3.61 -3.79 3.19
CA LEU A 70 -4.25 -2.49 3.06
C LEU A 70 -3.52 -1.35 3.80
N LEU A 71 -2.74 -1.66 4.83
CA LEU A 71 -2.13 -0.66 5.71
C LEU A 71 -0.62 -0.53 5.54
N HIS A 72 0.04 -1.43 4.80
CA HIS A 72 1.49 -1.55 4.79
C HIS A 72 2.24 -0.30 4.29
N GLU A 73 1.62 0.48 3.41
CA GLU A 73 2.16 1.73 2.85
C GLU A 73 1.45 2.99 3.36
N ILE A 74 0.66 2.91 4.45
CA ILE A 74 -0.11 4.07 4.95
C ILE A 74 0.79 5.27 5.32
N GLY A 75 2.03 5.02 5.72
CA GLY A 75 3.02 6.06 6.03
C GLY A 75 3.37 6.95 4.85
N GLU A 76 3.26 6.43 3.62
CA GLU A 76 3.57 7.15 2.38
C GLU A 76 2.58 8.30 2.12
N ALA A 77 1.42 8.30 2.78
CA ALA A 77 0.50 9.44 2.77
C ALA A 77 1.13 10.72 3.36
N LYS A 78 2.12 10.55 4.25
CA LYS A 78 2.86 11.66 4.87
C LYS A 78 4.20 11.93 4.19
N ILE A 79 4.95 10.88 3.85
CA ILE A 79 6.36 11.02 3.40
C ILE A 79 6.55 10.84 1.89
N GLY A 80 5.51 10.42 1.15
CA GLY A 80 5.61 9.97 -0.24
C GLY A 80 6.11 8.53 -0.35
N ASP A 81 6.05 7.97 -1.56
CA ASP A 81 6.70 6.70 -1.89
C ASP A 81 8.19 6.97 -2.12
N LEU A 82 9.05 6.30 -1.36
CA LEU A 82 10.50 6.40 -1.48
C LEU A 82 11.02 5.16 -2.24
N HIS A 83 11.29 5.33 -3.54
CA HIS A 83 11.91 4.29 -4.36
C HIS A 83 13.24 3.78 -3.78
N LEU A 84 13.65 2.60 -4.27
CA LEU A 84 14.79 1.85 -3.75
C LEU A 84 16.08 2.67 -3.72
N GLU A 85 16.32 3.48 -4.75
CA GLU A 85 17.53 4.29 -4.92
C GLU A 85 17.58 5.44 -3.91
N SER A 86 16.46 5.89 -3.34
CA SER A 86 16.45 6.89 -2.25
C SER A 86 17.07 6.36 -0.95
N ARG A 87 17.11 5.05 -0.74
CA ARG A 87 17.60 4.44 0.52
C ARG A 87 19.08 4.68 0.77
N ASP A 88 19.87 4.89 -0.30
CA ASP A 88 21.29 5.22 -0.17
C ASP A 88 21.51 6.65 0.37
N TYR A 89 20.46 7.46 0.40
CA TYR A 89 20.51 8.89 0.77
C TYR A 89 19.62 9.23 1.97
N ILE A 90 18.70 8.33 2.36
CA ILE A 90 17.68 8.54 3.39
C ILE A 90 17.63 7.28 4.27
N GLY A 91 17.86 7.47 5.57
CA GLY A 91 18.15 6.41 6.56
C GLY A 91 17.02 5.44 6.90
#